data_AF-A0A286RFB0-F1
#
_entry.id   AF-A0A286RFB0-F1
#
_cell.length_a   1.000
_cell.length_b   1.000
_cell.length_c   1.000
_cell.angle_alpha   90.00
_cell.angle_beta   90.00
_cell.angle_gamma   90.00
#
_symmetry.space_group_name_H-M   'P 1'
#
loop_
_entity.id
_entity.type
_entity.pdbx_description
1 polymer ?
#
loop_
_entity_poly.entity_id
_entity_poly.type
_entity_poly.pdbx_seq_one_letter_code
_entity_poly.pdbx_strand_id
1 'polypeptide(L)'
;MYVTEEEIRVLADRLKMEVQEFEALFVRELPGGEKSLVERPNGDCVFLDLYSRRCLVYEVRPRQCRSFPFWPSQLRSERDWEKVCRTCPGCGRGRLYSREEIEQWASLIDI
;
A
#
# COMPACT_ATOMS: atom_id res chain seq x y z
N MET A 1 -6.55 -1.18 -1.44
CA MET A 1 -5.29 -0.42 -1.68
C MET A 1 -5.51 0.60 -2.79
N TYR A 2 -5.69 1.90 -2.48
CA TYR A 2 -5.87 2.91 -3.55
C TYR A 2 -4.59 3.12 -4.35
N VAL A 3 -4.75 3.40 -5.64
CA VAL A 3 -3.66 3.65 -6.59
C VAL A 3 -3.95 4.90 -7.41
N THR A 4 -2.92 5.68 -7.74
CA THR A 4 -3.03 6.75 -8.74
C THR A 4 -2.81 6.21 -10.15
N GLU A 5 -3.15 7.01 -11.16
CA GLU A 5 -2.79 6.73 -12.57
C GLU A 5 -1.30 6.46 -12.75
N GLU A 6 -0.45 7.21 -12.04
CA GLU A 6 1.00 7.02 -12.14
C GLU A 6 1.45 5.69 -11.55
N GLU A 7 0.87 5.29 -10.41
CA GLU A 7 1.16 3.99 -9.81
C GLU A 7 0.66 2.83 -10.69
N ILE A 8 -0.48 3.01 -11.37
CA ILE A 8 -0.99 2.06 -12.36
C ILE A 8 0.02 1.88 -13.49
N ARG A 9 0.55 2.97 -14.06
CA ARG A 9 1.58 2.91 -15.13
C ARG A 9 2.83 2.16 -14.68
N VAL A 10 3.34 2.48 -13.50
CA VAL A 10 4.55 1.84 -12.96
C VAL A 10 4.31 0.35 -12.68
N LEU A 11 3.13 -0.02 -12.17
CA LEU A 11 2.79 -1.42 -11.93
C LEU A 11 2.60 -2.20 -13.25
N ALA A 12 1.97 -1.59 -14.26
CA ALA A 12 1.82 -2.18 -15.59
C ALA A 12 3.18 -2.43 -16.24
N ASP A 13 4.09 -1.45 -16.21
CA ASP A 13 5.46 -1.58 -16.72
C ASP A 13 6.24 -2.71 -16.01
N ARG A 14 6.11 -2.81 -14.68
CA ARG A 14 6.74 -3.88 -13.90
C ARG A 14 6.32 -5.28 -14.35
N LEU A 15 5.07 -5.43 -14.80
CA LEU A 15 4.51 -6.67 -15.32
C LEU A 15 4.65 -6.81 -16.84
N LYS A 16 5.21 -5.80 -17.52
CA LYS A 16 5.35 -5.72 -18.99
C LYS A 16 4.00 -5.82 -19.70
N MET A 17 3.02 -5.09 -19.20
CA MET A 17 1.65 -5.06 -19.71
C MET A 17 1.29 -3.65 -20.18
N GLU A 18 0.36 -3.57 -21.12
CA GLU A 18 -0.28 -2.30 -21.46
C GLU A 18 -1.15 -1.83 -20.28
N VAL A 19 -1.25 -0.50 -20.12
CA VAL A 19 -1.99 0.11 -18.99
C VAL A 19 -3.45 -0.34 -18.98
N GLN A 20 -4.10 -0.36 -20.13
CA GLN A 20 -5.51 -0.73 -20.23
C GLN A 20 -5.76 -2.19 -19.84
N GLU A 21 -4.82 -3.08 -20.19
CA GLU A 21 -4.88 -4.50 -19.81
C GLU A 21 -4.68 -4.67 -18.30
N PHE A 22 -3.70 -3.95 -17.74
CA PHE A 22 -3.46 -3.95 -16.30
C PHE A 22 -4.68 -3.46 -15.53
N GLU A 23 -5.30 -2.37 -15.96
CA GLU A 23 -6.48 -1.81 -15.31
C GLU A 23 -7.65 -2.81 -15.33
N ALA A 24 -7.91 -3.44 -16.48
CA ALA A 24 -8.99 -4.40 -16.63
C ALA A 24 -8.82 -5.64 -15.71
N LEU A 25 -7.59 -6.05 -15.42
CA LEU A 25 -7.29 -7.25 -14.64
C LEU A 25 -7.06 -6.99 -13.15
N PHE A 26 -6.47 -5.85 -12.81
CA PHE A 26 -5.93 -5.62 -11.47
C PHE A 26 -6.49 -4.40 -10.76
N VAL A 27 -7.30 -3.57 -11.42
CA VAL A 27 -7.86 -2.35 -10.84
C VAL A 27 -9.38 -2.44 -10.79
N ARG A 28 -9.95 -1.94 -9.70
CA ARG A 28 -11.38 -1.66 -9.57
C ARG A 28 -11.59 -0.18 -9.29
N GLU A 29 -12.61 0.38 -9.92
CA GLU A 29 -13.09 1.72 -9.64
C GLU A 29 -14.09 1.68 -8.47
N LEU A 30 -13.99 2.67 -7.59
CA LEU A 30 -14.84 2.82 -6.42
C LEU A 30 -15.92 3.87 -6.69
N PRO A 31 -17.04 3.89 -5.93
CA PRO A 31 -18.14 4.81 -6.19
C PRO A 31 -17.77 6.31 -6.21
N GLY A 32 -16.67 6.71 -5.58
CA GLY A 32 -16.16 8.09 -5.59
C GLY A 32 -15.23 8.42 -6.76
N GLY A 33 -15.03 7.48 -7.69
CA GLY A 33 -14.09 7.62 -8.83
C GLY A 33 -12.64 7.27 -8.48
N GLU A 34 -12.35 6.90 -7.23
CA GLU A 34 -11.01 6.44 -6.86
C GLU A 34 -10.75 5.02 -7.39
N LYS A 35 -9.50 4.76 -7.76
CA LYS A 35 -9.06 3.45 -8.20
C LYS A 35 -8.37 2.70 -7.07
N SER A 36 -8.59 1.40 -7.00
CA SER A 36 -7.91 0.52 -6.05
C SER A 36 -7.53 -0.81 -6.69
N LEU A 37 -6.45 -1.42 -6.19
CA LEU A 37 -6.11 -2.78 -6.59
C LEU A 37 -7.19 -3.76 -6.15
N VAL A 38 -7.46 -4.76 -6.99
CA VAL A 38 -8.38 -5.84 -6.67
C VAL A 38 -7.84 -6.70 -5.54
N GLU A 39 -8.78 -7.21 -4.74
CA GLU A 39 -8.51 -8.08 -3.60
C GLU A 39 -9.09 -9.47 -3.92
N ARG A 40 -8.44 -10.51 -3.40
CA ARG A 40 -8.93 -11.88 -3.44
C ARG A 40 -10.12 -12.02 -2.47
N PRO A 41 -10.92 -13.10 -2.55
CA PRO A 41 -12.06 -13.29 -1.64
C PRO A 41 -11.71 -13.28 -0.15
N ASN A 42 -10.47 -13.61 0.21
CA ASN A 42 -9.97 -13.56 1.59
C ASN A 42 -9.45 -12.18 2.02
N GLY A 43 -9.59 -11.16 1.18
CA GLY A 43 -9.11 -9.79 1.43
C GLY A 43 -7.63 -9.56 1.14
N ASP A 44 -6.87 -10.58 0.72
CA ASP A 44 -5.47 -10.39 0.33
C ASP A 44 -5.40 -9.58 -0.98
N CYS A 45 -4.43 -8.67 -1.07
CA CYS A 45 -4.09 -7.99 -2.32
C CYS A 45 -3.75 -9.01 -3.42
N VAL A 46 -4.17 -8.74 -4.66
CA VAL A 46 -3.91 -9.63 -5.81
C VAL A 46 -2.42 -9.95 -6.01
N PHE A 47 -1.53 -9.00 -5.69
CA PHE A 47 -0.07 -9.15 -5.80
C PHE A 47 0.61 -9.75 -4.56
N LEU A 48 -0.14 -10.21 -3.57
CA LEU A 48 0.42 -10.98 -2.47
C LEU A 48 0.58 -12.44 -2.90
N ASP A 49 1.81 -12.93 -2.88
CA ASP A 49 2.08 -14.35 -3.10
C ASP A 49 1.54 -15.17 -1.92
N LEU A 50 0.67 -16.13 -2.19
CA LEU A 50 -0.07 -16.85 -1.15
C LEU A 50 0.82 -17.82 -0.36
N TYR A 51 1.92 -18.29 -0.96
CA TYR A 51 2.82 -19.27 -0.35
C TYR A 51 3.92 -18.59 0.47
N SER A 52 4.71 -17.73 -0.17
CA SER A 52 5.83 -17.03 0.48
C SER A 52 5.38 -15.85 1.33
N ARG A 53 4.12 -15.40 1.19
CA ARG A 53 3.58 -14.19 1.83
C ARG A 53 4.39 -12.93 1.50
N ARG A 54 5.03 -12.89 0.33
CA ARG A 54 5.77 -11.73 -0.17
C ARG A 54 4.99 -11.02 -1.27
N CYS A 55 5.19 -9.71 -1.38
CA CYS A 55 4.62 -8.93 -2.47
C CYS A 55 5.38 -9.21 -3.77
N LEU A 56 4.66 -9.58 -4.84
CA LEU A 56 5.22 -9.87 -6.16
C LEU A 56 5.76 -8.60 -6.86
N VAL A 57 5.28 -7.43 -6.45
CA VAL A 57 5.66 -6.11 -7.00
C VAL A 57 6.37 -5.24 -5.96
N TYR A 58 7.16 -5.86 -5.07
CA TYR A 58 7.73 -5.21 -3.86
C TYR A 58 8.47 -3.89 -4.14
N GLU A 59 9.28 -3.84 -5.19
CA GLU A 59 10.10 -2.67 -5.56
C GLU A 59 9.27 -1.47 -6.01
N VAL A 60 8.08 -1.72 -6.56
CA VAL A 60 7.19 -0.69 -7.12
C VAL A 60 5.87 -0.61 -6.34
N ARG A 61 5.90 -0.99 -5.06
CA ARG A 61 4.72 -0.96 -4.19
C ARG A 61 4.05 0.42 -4.23
N PRO A 62 2.70 0.49 -4.24
CA PRO A 62 1.99 1.75 -4.10
C PRO A 62 2.40 2.51 -2.83
N ARG A 63 2.21 3.83 -2.85
CA ARG A 63 2.49 4.80 -1.79
C ARG A 63 1.98 4.35 -0.43
N GLN A 64 0.75 3.86 -0.35
CA GLN A 64 0.17 3.30 0.88
C GLN A 64 0.91 2.07 1.39
N CYS A 65 1.30 1.13 0.52
CA CYS A 65 2.13 -0.01 0.91
C CYS A 65 3.53 0.42 1.37
N ARG A 66 4.10 1.48 0.78
CA ARG A 66 5.44 1.99 1.11
C ARG A 66 5.46 2.75 2.43
N SER A 67 4.43 3.56 2.69
CA SER A 67 4.35 4.41 3.89
C SER A 67 3.84 3.68 5.12
N PHE A 68 3.32 2.45 5.02
CA PHE A 68 2.91 1.68 6.19
C PHE A 68 4.12 1.36 7.09
N PRO A 69 4.04 1.53 8.43
CA PRO A 69 2.87 1.85 9.25
C PRO A 69 2.75 3.34 9.64
N PHE A 70 3.37 4.25 8.90
CA PHE A 70 3.37 5.70 9.19
C PHE A 70 2.19 6.41 8.55
N TRP A 71 1.03 5.77 8.47
CA TRP A 71 -0.13 6.45 7.91
C TRP A 71 -0.63 7.54 8.85
N PRO A 72 -1.10 8.71 8.35
CA PRO A 72 -1.61 9.78 9.21
C PRO A 72 -2.68 9.29 10.20
N SER A 73 -3.50 8.32 9.79
CA SER A 73 -4.52 7.71 10.64
C SER A 73 -3.99 6.91 11.82
N GLN A 74 -2.77 6.40 11.69
CA GLN A 74 -2.07 5.57 12.66
C GLN A 74 -1.21 6.42 13.60
N LEU A 75 -0.78 7.60 13.13
CA LEU A 75 0.05 8.55 13.88
C LEU A 75 -0.75 9.58 14.69
N ARG A 76 -2.09 9.57 14.63
CA ARG A 76 -2.92 10.58 15.32
C ARG A 76 -2.79 10.56 16.84
N SER A 77 -2.58 9.38 17.41
CA SER A 77 -2.46 9.18 18.86
C SER A 77 -1.66 7.93 19.17
N GLU A 78 -1.08 7.88 20.38
CA GLU A 78 -0.41 6.67 20.89
C GLU A 78 -1.34 5.45 20.85
N ARG A 79 -2.62 5.65 21.17
CA ARG A 79 -3.63 4.59 21.10
C ARG A 79 -3.82 4.05 19.67
N ASP A 80 -3.80 4.91 18.65
CA ASP A 80 -3.96 4.47 17.27
C ASP A 80 -2.72 3.74 16.76
N TRP A 81 -1.54 4.20 17.16
CA TRP A 81 -0.27 3.50 16.91
C TRP A 81 -0.27 2.10 17.54
N GLU A 82 -0.65 2.00 18.83
CA GLU A 82 -0.74 0.72 19.53
C GLU A 82 -1.68 -0.28 18.83
N LYS A 83 -2.83 0.18 18.32
CA LYS A 83 -3.78 -0.69 17.61
C LYS A 83 -3.12 -1.36 16.40
N VAL A 84 -2.33 -0.60 15.63
CA VAL A 84 -1.60 -1.14 14.46
C VAL A 84 -0.50 -2.11 14.91
N CYS A 85 0.22 -1.77 15.98
CA CYS A 85 1.26 -2.64 16.51
C CYS A 85 0.74 -3.96 17.09
N ARG A 86 -0.55 -4.05 17.45
CA ARG A 86 -1.20 -5.32 17.83
C ARG A 86 -1.44 -6.26 16.66
N THR A 87 -1.57 -5.75 15.44
CA THR A 87 -1.88 -6.56 14.25
C THR A 87 -0.67 -6.75 13.33
N CYS A 88 0.30 -5.85 13.38
CA CYS A 88 1.54 -5.95 12.60
C CYS A 88 2.75 -6.26 13.50
N PRO A 89 3.36 -7.46 13.40
CA PRO A 89 4.51 -7.82 14.24
C PRO A 89 5.78 -7.00 13.95
N GLY A 90 5.82 -6.27 12.83
CA GLY A 90 6.93 -5.37 12.49
C GLY A 90 6.80 -3.96 13.06
N CYS A 91 5.60 -3.54 13.46
CA CYS A 91 5.37 -2.22 14.05
C CYS A 91 6.03 -2.13 15.43
N GLY A 92 6.77 -1.03 15.66
CA GLY A 92 7.56 -0.84 16.88
C GLY A 92 8.83 -1.71 16.96
N ARG A 93 9.21 -2.39 15.87
CA ARG A 93 10.43 -3.21 15.80
C ARG A 93 11.29 -2.79 14.61
N GLY A 94 12.60 -2.99 14.72
CA GLY A 94 13.55 -2.75 13.63
C GLY A 94 14.16 -1.35 13.68
N ARG A 95 14.31 -0.74 12.50
CA ARG A 95 15.00 0.55 12.32
C ARG A 95 14.28 1.67 13.07
N LEU A 96 15.03 2.52 13.77
CA LEU A 96 14.53 3.79 14.28
C LEU A 96 14.51 4.82 13.15
N TYR A 97 13.37 5.51 13.02
CA TYR A 97 13.16 6.58 12.06
C TYR A 97 13.10 7.91 12.81
N SER A 98 13.69 8.96 12.23
CA SER A 98 13.54 10.30 12.76
C SER A 98 12.11 10.81 12.53
N ARG A 99 11.74 11.88 13.23
CA ARG A 99 10.45 12.55 13.03
C ARG A 99 10.28 12.99 11.58
N GLU A 100 11.32 13.59 11.00
CA GLU A 100 11.32 14.10 9.63
C GLU A 100 11.13 12.97 8.62
N GLU A 101 11.75 11.82 8.84
CA GLU A 101 11.54 10.64 7.98
C GLU A 101 10.09 10.14 8.08
N ILE A 102 9.52 10.09 9.28
CA ILE A 102 8.12 9.67 9.49
C ILE A 102 7.17 10.65 8.78
N GLU A 103 7.39 11.96 8.92
CA GLU A 103 6.60 13.00 8.25
C GLU A 103 6.68 12.87 6.71
N GLN A 104 7.86 12.57 6.16
CA GLN A 104 8.03 12.30 4.72
C GLN A 104 7.24 11.07 4.24
N TRP A 105 7.21 9.99 5.03
CA TRP A 105 6.42 8.81 4.69
C TRP A 105 4.91 9.09 4.78
N ALA A 106 4.48 9.80 5.82
CA ALA A 106 3.09 10.15 6.04
C ALA A 106 2.53 11.02 4.90
N SER A 107 3.32 11.97 4.40
CA SER A 107 2.90 12.88 3.32
C SER A 107 2.68 12.17 1.97
N LEU A 108 3.12 10.91 1.81
CA LEU A 108 2.86 10.15 0.58
C LEU A 108 1.38 9.81 0.38
N ILE A 109 0.57 9.87 1.44
CA ILE A 109 -0.82 9.43 1.43
C ILE A 109 -1.77 10.46 2.01
N ASP A 110 -1.35 11.72 2.13
CA ASP A 110 -2.24 12.80 2.52
C ASP A 110 -3.38 12.92 1.50
N ILE A 111 -4.59 12.65 2.00
CA ILE A 111 -5.90 12.90 1.41
C ILE A 111 -6.53 14.00 2.27
#